data_AF-A0A2D2D677-F1
#
_entry.id   AF-A0A2D2D677-F1
#
_cell.length_a   1.000
_cell.length_b   1.000
_cell.length_c   1.000
_cell.angle_alpha   90.00
_cell.angle_beta   90.00
_cell.angle_gamma   90.00
#
_symmetry.space_group_name_H-M   'P 1'
#
loop_
_entity.id
_entity.type
_entity.pdbx_description
1 polymer ?
#
loop_
_entity_poly.entity_id
_entity_poly.type
_entity_poly.pdbx_seq_one_letter_code
_entity_poly.pdbx_strand_id
1 'polypeptide(L)'
;MSGEAVRPLPSLTRLSAEAAPVLRLLHHNIYEYSRGVRALFLMTLSRRELRLALDRLGAQGIECFVQELGPAKANLFFGRPAHVAVARALVTRPLNTLTAEEDFMLGTLLGYDCEQQCRRYLSRSARAAPLAVAAE
;
A
#
# COMPACT_ATOMS: atom_id res chain seq x y z
N MET A 1 -0.71 35.73 -32.05
CA MET A 1 0.04 34.53 -31.64
C MET A 1 -0.63 33.93 -30.43
N SER A 2 -1.03 32.67 -30.58
CA SER A 2 -1.40 31.65 -29.58
C SER A 2 -2.32 32.07 -28.44
N GLY A 3 -3.63 31.90 -28.66
CA GLY A 3 -4.61 31.78 -27.59
C GLY A 3 -4.41 30.46 -26.85
N GLU A 4 -4.09 30.54 -25.56
CA GLU A 4 -3.94 29.40 -24.68
C GLU A 4 -5.33 28.85 -24.36
N ALA A 5 -5.69 27.72 -24.98
CA ALA A 5 -6.96 27.05 -24.75
C ALA A 5 -7.01 26.56 -23.29
N VAL A 6 -7.81 27.24 -22.48
CA VAL A 6 -8.19 26.78 -21.13
C VAL A 6 -8.85 25.41 -21.27
N ARG A 7 -8.14 24.36 -20.84
CA ARG A 7 -8.67 22.99 -20.84
C ARG A 7 -9.86 22.94 -19.89
N PRO A 8 -11.04 22.47 -20.31
CA PRO A 8 -12.20 22.42 -19.45
C PRO A 8 -11.95 21.45 -18.28
N LEU A 9 -12.29 21.90 -17.07
CA LEU A 9 -12.26 21.07 -15.86
C LEU A 9 -13.13 19.82 -16.08
N PRO A 10 -12.61 18.61 -15.80
CA PRO A 10 -13.38 17.38 -15.98
C PRO A 10 -14.59 17.36 -15.03
N SER A 11 -15.74 16.89 -15.52
CA SER A 11 -16.98 16.81 -14.75
C SER A 11 -16.85 15.81 -13.59
N LEU A 12 -17.49 16.13 -12.45
CA LEU A 12 -17.54 15.28 -11.23
C LEU A 12 -17.97 13.84 -11.52
N THR A 13 -18.81 13.64 -12.54
CA THR A 13 -19.31 12.33 -12.98
C THR A 13 -18.22 11.50 -13.68
N ARG A 14 -17.44 12.10 -14.59
CA ARG A 14 -16.29 11.42 -15.23
C ARG A 14 -15.20 11.12 -14.23
N LEU A 15 -14.99 12.07 -13.32
CA LEU A 15 -14.10 11.91 -12.19
C LEU A 15 -14.47 10.63 -11.41
N SER A 16 -15.70 10.46 -10.96
CA SER A 16 -16.11 9.27 -10.18
C SER A 16 -15.93 7.94 -10.94
N ALA A 17 -16.01 7.94 -12.28
CA ALA A 17 -15.91 6.72 -13.09
C ALA A 17 -14.49 6.15 -13.13
N GLU A 18 -13.46 7.00 -13.24
CA GLU A 18 -12.06 6.55 -13.30
C GLU A 18 -11.58 5.95 -11.97
N ALA A 19 -12.07 6.45 -10.84
CA ALA A 19 -11.73 5.92 -9.51
C ALA A 19 -12.51 4.63 -9.15
N ALA A 20 -13.49 4.22 -9.96
CA ALA A 20 -14.40 3.12 -9.63
C ALA A 20 -13.68 1.78 -9.36
N PRO A 21 -12.67 1.34 -10.13
CA PRO A 21 -11.94 0.10 -9.83
C PRO A 21 -11.21 0.15 -8.48
N VAL A 22 -10.56 1.27 -8.19
CA VAL A 22 -9.81 1.46 -6.94
C VAL A 22 -10.75 1.50 -5.73
N LEU A 23 -11.92 2.13 -5.87
CA LEU A 23 -12.94 2.14 -4.81
C LEU A 23 -13.50 0.74 -4.56
N ARG A 24 -13.71 -0.07 -5.60
CA ARG A 24 -14.12 -1.48 -5.42
C ARG A 24 -13.06 -2.27 -4.67
N LEU A 25 -11.78 -2.10 -5.03
CA LEU A 25 -10.66 -2.73 -4.33
C LEU A 25 -10.59 -2.29 -2.87
N LEU A 26 -10.75 -1.00 -2.59
CA LEU A 26 -10.79 -0.47 -1.22
C LEU A 26 -11.94 -1.11 -0.42
N HIS A 27 -13.16 -1.18 -0.98
CA HIS A 27 -14.28 -1.82 -0.29
C HIS A 27 -14.01 -3.30 0.00
N HIS A 28 -13.38 -4.01 -0.93
CA HIS A 28 -12.98 -5.39 -0.72
C HIS A 28 -11.96 -5.52 0.42
N ASN A 29 -10.92 -4.68 0.44
CA ASN A 29 -9.92 -4.68 1.50
C ASN A 29 -10.52 -4.31 2.88
N ILE A 30 -11.45 -3.36 2.92
CA ILE A 30 -12.18 -3.01 4.15
C ILE A 30 -13.04 -4.19 4.64
N TYR A 31 -13.69 -4.91 3.71
CA TYR A 31 -14.41 -6.13 4.04
C TYR A 31 -13.47 -7.19 4.63
N GLU A 32 -12.33 -7.48 4.01
CA GLU A 32 -11.33 -8.42 4.53
C GLU A 32 -10.82 -8.01 5.93
N TYR A 33 -10.56 -6.71 6.13
CA TYR A 33 -10.19 -6.14 7.42
C TYR A 33 -11.26 -6.44 8.49
N SER A 34 -12.53 -6.15 8.18
CA SER A 34 -13.66 -6.38 9.09
C SER A 34 -13.86 -7.86 9.45
N ARG A 35 -13.47 -8.77 8.55
CA ARG A 35 -13.54 -10.23 8.75
C ARG A 35 -12.28 -10.79 9.43
N GLY A 36 -11.27 -9.95 9.66
CA GLY A 36 -10.02 -10.33 10.33
C GLY A 36 -9.10 -11.19 9.46
N VAL A 37 -9.27 -11.17 8.13
CA VAL A 37 -8.46 -11.99 7.20
C VAL A 37 -7.01 -11.48 7.14
N ARG A 38 -6.83 -10.16 7.09
CA ARG A 38 -5.52 -9.49 7.11
C ARG A 38 -5.55 -8.29 8.04
N ALA A 39 -4.40 -7.99 8.63
CA ALA A 39 -4.27 -6.94 9.64
C ALA A 39 -3.68 -5.62 9.11
N LEU A 40 -3.01 -5.65 7.95
CA LEU A 40 -2.45 -4.48 7.28
C LEU A 40 -2.66 -4.58 5.77
N PHE A 41 -3.02 -3.46 5.16
CA PHE A 41 -3.21 -3.33 3.72
C PHE A 41 -2.33 -2.20 3.20
N LEU A 42 -1.89 -2.34 1.94
CA LEU A 42 -1.15 -1.31 1.20
C LEU A 42 -1.84 -1.08 -0.15
N MET A 43 -2.15 0.18 -0.45
CA MET A 43 -2.62 0.61 -1.76
C MET A 43 -1.76 1.76 -2.27
N THR A 44 -1.33 1.71 -3.53
CA THR A 44 -0.71 2.87 -4.20
C THR A 44 -1.78 3.62 -4.97
N LEU A 45 -2.02 4.86 -4.56
CA LEU A 45 -3.14 5.68 -5.00
C LEU A 45 -2.66 6.98 -5.62
N SER A 46 -3.42 7.50 -6.58
CA SER A 46 -3.33 8.92 -6.95
C SER A 46 -3.82 9.81 -5.80
N ARG A 47 -3.48 11.10 -5.82
CA ARG A 47 -3.99 12.09 -4.84
C ARG A 47 -5.50 12.08 -4.69
N ARG A 48 -6.19 11.90 -5.80
CA ARG A 48 -7.65 11.94 -5.85
C ARG A 48 -8.27 10.69 -5.23
N GLU A 49 -7.73 9.52 -5.55
CA GLU A 49 -8.16 8.25 -4.95
C GLU A 49 -7.81 8.19 -3.47
N LEU A 50 -6.65 8.71 -3.07
CA LEU A 50 -6.22 8.81 -1.68
C LEU A 50 -7.25 9.56 -0.84
N ARG A 51 -7.72 10.73 -1.32
CA ARG A 51 -8.73 11.51 -0.60
C ARG A 51 -10.02 10.71 -0.36
N LEU A 52 -10.53 10.06 -1.40
CA LEU A 52 -11.73 9.22 -1.29
C LEU A 52 -11.51 8.03 -0.33
N ALA A 53 -10.31 7.45 -0.33
CA ALA A 53 -9.98 6.36 0.56
C ALA A 53 -9.89 6.81 2.02
N LEU A 54 -9.24 7.95 2.29
CA LEU A 54 -9.16 8.52 3.64
C LEU A 54 -10.53 8.88 4.20
N ASP A 55 -11.40 9.49 3.39
CA ASP A 55 -12.78 9.81 3.81
C ASP A 55 -13.54 8.54 4.23
N ARG A 56 -13.39 7.45 3.46
CA ARG A 56 -14.04 6.15 3.75
C ARG A 56 -13.47 5.47 4.99
N LEU A 57 -12.14 5.44 5.14
CA LEU A 57 -11.48 4.85 6.30
C LEU A 57 -11.79 5.63 7.58
N GLY A 58 -11.78 6.96 7.51
CA GLY A 58 -12.13 7.85 8.62
C GLY A 58 -13.57 7.66 9.09
N ALA A 59 -14.52 7.50 8.17
CA ALA A 59 -15.93 7.21 8.51
C ALA A 59 -16.13 5.89 9.27
N GLN A 60 -15.18 4.95 9.18
CA GLN A 60 -15.20 3.66 9.87
C GLN A 60 -14.23 3.59 11.06
N GLY A 61 -13.50 4.68 11.35
CA GLY A 61 -12.48 4.71 12.41
C GLY A 61 -11.31 3.76 12.17
N ILE A 62 -10.94 3.51 10.91
CA ILE A 62 -9.84 2.61 10.56
C ILE A 62 -8.52 3.42 10.54
N GLU A 63 -7.55 2.98 11.33
CA GLU A 63 -6.24 3.62 11.43
C GLU A 63 -5.49 3.53 10.10
N CYS A 64 -4.79 4.62 9.73
CA CYS A 64 -4.06 4.70 8.48
C CYS A 64 -2.77 5.53 8.56
N PHE A 65 -1.88 5.26 7.61
CA PHE A 65 -0.62 5.96 7.42
C PHE A 65 -0.41 6.21 5.92
N VAL A 66 -0.07 7.44 5.56
CA VAL A 66 0.22 7.83 4.18
C VAL A 66 1.72 8.07 4.04
N GLN A 67 2.34 7.35 3.11
CA GLN A 67 3.69 7.65 2.64
C GLN A 67 3.60 8.35 1.29
N GLU A 68 4.19 9.54 1.22
CA GLU A 68 4.24 10.31 -0.02
C GLU A 68 5.29 9.76 -0.98
N LEU A 69 4.89 9.45 -2.22
CA LEU A 69 5.81 9.00 -3.27
C LEU A 69 6.17 10.12 -4.25
N GLY A 70 5.44 11.25 -4.21
CA GLY A 70 5.64 12.40 -5.05
C GLY A 70 4.38 13.28 -5.15
N PRO A 71 4.31 14.19 -6.12
CA PRO A 71 3.16 15.08 -6.25
C PRO A 71 1.88 14.33 -6.67
N ALA A 72 2.01 13.25 -7.45
CA ALA A 72 0.87 12.57 -8.07
C ALA A 72 0.37 11.32 -7.32
N LYS A 73 1.26 10.61 -6.61
CA LYS A 73 0.97 9.31 -6.01
C LYS A 73 1.43 9.22 -4.56
N ALA A 74 0.75 8.39 -3.79
CA ALA A 74 1.09 8.04 -2.42
C ALA A 74 0.79 6.57 -2.14
N ASN A 75 1.49 6.00 -1.18
CA ASN A 75 1.15 4.72 -0.58
C ASN A 75 0.25 4.98 0.64
N LEU A 76 -0.90 4.31 0.67
CA LEU A 76 -1.82 4.28 1.79
C LEU A 76 -1.72 2.93 2.49
N PHE A 77 -1.27 2.96 3.74
CA PHE A 77 -1.32 1.84 4.67
C PHE A 77 -2.53 2.00 5.58
N PHE A 78 -3.29 0.94 5.81
CA PHE A 78 -4.39 0.95 6.78
C PHE A 78 -4.62 -0.42 7.38
N GLY A 79 -5.26 -0.46 8.56
CA GLY A 79 -5.58 -1.70 9.25
C GLY A 79 -5.53 -1.57 10.76
N ARG A 80 -5.00 -2.59 11.45
CA ARG A 80 -4.91 -2.61 12.91
C ARG A 80 -3.92 -1.56 13.40
N PRO A 81 -4.23 -0.79 14.47
CA PRO A 81 -3.38 0.32 14.91
C PRO A 81 -1.91 -0.05 15.13
N ALA A 82 -1.64 -1.18 15.79
CA ALA A 82 -0.27 -1.66 16.00
C ALA A 82 0.47 -1.97 14.69
N HIS A 83 -0.21 -2.54 13.69
CA HIS A 83 0.42 -2.86 12.41
C HIS A 83 0.71 -1.60 11.60
N VAL A 84 -0.21 -0.63 11.63
CA VAL A 84 -0.02 0.68 10.99
C VAL A 84 1.10 1.46 11.66
N ALA A 85 1.21 1.40 13.00
CA ALA A 85 2.30 2.04 13.75
C ALA A 85 3.67 1.47 13.36
N VAL A 86 3.78 0.14 13.23
CA VAL A 86 5.03 -0.49 12.75
C VAL A 86 5.31 -0.08 11.30
N ALA A 87 4.32 -0.12 10.41
CA ALA A 87 4.51 0.35 9.02
C ALA A 87 5.00 1.80 8.97
N ARG A 88 4.43 2.70 9.78
CA ARG A 88 4.86 4.10 9.90
C ARG A 88 6.32 4.23 10.36
N ALA A 89 6.76 3.38 11.29
CA ALA A 89 8.13 3.38 11.80
C ALA A 89 9.14 2.82 10.79
N LEU A 90 8.77 1.77 10.04
CA LEU A 90 9.64 1.13 9.05
C LEU A 90 9.75 1.93 7.75
N VAL A 91 8.63 2.49 7.29
CA VAL A 91 8.47 3.08 5.95
C VAL A 91 8.81 4.57 5.98
N THR A 92 10.06 4.86 6.35
CA THR A 92 10.65 6.22 6.36
C THR A 92 11.36 6.56 5.04
N ARG A 93 11.53 5.56 4.17
CA ARG A 93 12.23 5.62 2.88
C ARG A 93 11.43 4.86 1.81
N PRO A 94 11.74 5.05 0.51
CA PRO A 94 11.12 4.28 -0.56
C PRO A 94 11.21 2.77 -0.32
N LEU A 95 10.12 2.03 -0.58
CA LEU A 95 10.01 0.60 -0.22
C LEU A 95 11.10 -0.28 -0.86
N ASN A 96 11.60 0.10 -2.03
CA ASN A 96 12.69 -0.60 -2.72
C ASN A 96 14.07 -0.44 -2.03
N THR A 97 14.18 0.45 -1.06
CA THR A 97 15.41 0.69 -0.28
C THR A 97 15.36 0.12 1.13
N LEU A 98 14.29 -0.59 1.49
CA LEU A 98 14.21 -1.31 2.75
C LEU A 98 15.28 -2.40 2.83
N THR A 99 15.86 -2.57 4.02
CA THR A 99 16.76 -3.70 4.34
C THR A 99 16.02 -5.03 4.20
N ALA A 100 16.76 -6.14 4.16
CA ALA A 100 16.15 -7.46 4.06
C ALA A 100 15.24 -7.74 5.28
N GLU A 101 15.65 -7.31 6.46
CA GLU A 101 14.91 -7.44 7.72
C GLU A 101 13.63 -6.60 7.71
N GLU A 102 13.70 -5.34 7.28
CA GLU A 102 12.52 -4.46 7.19
C GLU A 102 11.51 -4.94 6.14
N ASP A 103 12.00 -5.41 4.99
CA ASP A 103 11.16 -6.00 3.94
C ASP A 103 10.52 -7.31 4.41
N PHE A 104 11.26 -8.12 5.19
CA PHE A 104 10.71 -9.30 5.83
C PHE A 104 9.57 -8.93 6.78
N MET A 105 9.82 -8.03 7.73
CA MET A 105 8.83 -7.56 8.69
C MET A 105 7.59 -6.99 8.02
N LEU A 106 7.77 -6.09 7.04
CA LEU A 106 6.66 -5.48 6.32
C LEU A 106 5.85 -6.53 5.55
N GLY A 107 6.52 -7.49 4.90
CA GLY A 107 5.84 -8.54 4.16
C GLY A 107 5.03 -9.49 5.05
N THR A 108 5.55 -9.83 6.24
CA THR A 108 4.80 -10.59 7.25
C THR A 108 3.57 -9.81 7.73
N LEU A 109 3.69 -8.50 7.99
CA LEU A 109 2.55 -7.67 8.41
C LEU A 109 1.47 -7.56 7.33
N LEU A 110 1.88 -7.53 6.06
CA LEU A 110 0.97 -7.59 4.91
C LEU A 110 0.36 -8.98 4.73
N GLY A 111 0.80 -10.01 5.45
CA GLY A 111 0.27 -11.36 5.37
C GLY A 111 0.75 -12.13 4.13
N TYR A 112 1.97 -11.85 3.65
CA TYR A 112 2.62 -12.79 2.72
C TYR A 112 2.97 -14.09 3.44
N ASP A 113 3.06 -15.15 2.65
CA ASP A 113 3.45 -16.47 3.15
C ASP A 113 4.83 -16.42 3.84
N CYS A 114 4.92 -17.10 4.97
CA CYS A 114 6.11 -17.09 5.82
C CYS A 114 7.31 -17.73 5.10
N GLU A 115 7.10 -18.87 4.42
CA GLU A 115 8.19 -19.57 3.75
C GLU A 115 8.74 -18.75 2.58
N GLN A 116 7.86 -18.15 1.77
CA GLN A 116 8.26 -17.24 0.70
C GLN A 116 9.04 -16.03 1.24
N GLN A 117 8.61 -15.44 2.36
CA GLN A 117 9.33 -14.36 3.01
C GLN A 117 10.71 -14.81 3.52
N CYS A 118 10.84 -16.03 4.07
CA CYS A 118 12.12 -16.61 4.46
C CYS A 118 13.07 -16.75 3.25
N ARG A 119 12.57 -17.35 2.16
CA ARG A 119 13.35 -17.51 0.92
C ARG A 119 13.81 -16.16 0.36
N ARG A 120 12.93 -15.16 0.36
CA ARG A 120 13.22 -13.78 -0.08
C ARG A 120 14.21 -13.06 0.83
N TYR A 121 14.12 -13.24 2.15
CA TYR A 121 15.10 -12.68 3.08
C TYR A 121 16.49 -13.26 2.82
N LEU A 122 16.61 -14.59 2.69
CA LEU A 122 17.90 -15.25 2.46
C LEU A 122 18.52 -14.88 1.10
N SER A 123 17.71 -14.57 0.08
CA SER A 123 18.24 -14.11 -1.21
C SER A 123 18.73 -12.65 -1.21
N ARG A 124 18.22 -11.81 -0.30
CA ARG A 124 18.61 -10.39 -0.17
C ARG A 124 19.66 -10.14 0.91
N SER A 125 19.75 -11.00 1.92
CA SER A 125 20.65 -10.83 3.05
C SER A 125 22.07 -11.23 2.69
N ALA A 126 23.02 -10.29 2.80
CA ALA A 126 24.44 -10.56 2.58
C ALA A 126 25.04 -11.54 3.61
N ARG A 127 24.33 -11.83 4.70
CA ARG A 127 24.75 -12.75 5.76
C ARG A 127 24.27 -14.19 5.53
N ALA A 128 23.39 -14.40 4.56
CA ALA A 128 22.77 -15.68 4.29
C ALA A 128 23.51 -16.41 3.16
N ALA A 129 23.87 -17.67 3.38
CA ALA A 129 24.15 -18.57 2.27
C ALA A 129 22.82 -18.82 1.52
N PRO A 130 22.78 -18.78 0.18
CA PRO A 130 21.58 -19.13 -0.57
C PRO A 130 21.12 -20.54 -0.16
N LEU A 131 19.82 -20.71 0.11
CA LEU A 131 19.26 -22.06 0.21
C LEU A 131 19.54 -22.77 -1.11
N ALA A 132 20.27 -23.89 -1.05
CA ALA A 132 20.43 -24.75 -2.21
C ALA A 132 19.02 -25.14 -2.68
N VAL A 133 18.66 -24.73 -3.89
CA VAL A 133 17.39 -25.12 -4.49
C VAL A 133 17.46 -26.64 -4.65
N ALA A 134 16.69 -27.38 -3.85
CA ALA A 134 16.49 -28.79 -4.10
C ALA A 134 15.81 -28.87 -5.47
N ALA A 135 16.54 -29.42 -6.44
CA ALA A 135 15.99 -29.76 -7.74
C ALA A 135 14.95 -30.86 -7.54
N GLU A 136 13.68 -30.54 -7.78
CA GLU A 136 12.67 -31.51 -8.19
C GLU A 136 12.35 -31.29 -9.67
#